data_AF-X0WYH8-F1
#
_entry.id   AF-X0WYH8-F1
#
_cell.length_a   1.000
_cell.length_b   1.000
_cell.length_c   1.000
_cell.angle_alpha   90.00
_cell.angle_beta   90.00
_cell.angle_gamma   90.00
#
_symmetry.space_group_name_H-M   'P 1'
#
loop_
_entity.id
_entity.type
_entity.pdbx_description
1 polymer ?
#
loop_
_entity_poly.entity_id
_entity_poly.type
_entity_poly.pdbx_seq_one_letter_code
_entity_poly.pdbx_strand_id
1 'polypeptide(L)'
;MKRREFLKDIAIGSLLLNVKPSLLAQGKNYPDLALIQGDSPTQLTKEAIAALGGMKRFISKGDVVLVKPNIGWDRTPKQAACTNPDVVKTLINLCFDAGAKQVKVMDNPCNPARRTYVRSGIQAAAKKA
;
A
#
# COMPACT_ATOMS: atom_id res chain seq x y z
N MET A 1 2.44 32.77 39.48
CA MET A 1 3.49 32.38 38.51
C MET A 1 4.67 33.35 38.60
N LYS A 2 5.92 32.85 38.64
CA LYS A 2 7.12 33.71 38.64
C LYS A 2 7.58 33.94 37.20
N ARG A 3 7.61 35.20 36.75
CA ARG A 3 8.01 35.62 35.38
C ARG A 3 9.33 34.98 34.91
N ARG A 4 10.29 34.84 35.82
CA ARG A 4 11.60 34.25 35.53
C ARG A 4 11.52 32.76 35.15
N GLU A 5 10.61 32.02 35.75
CA GLU A 5 10.45 30.59 35.44
C GLU A 5 9.71 30.42 34.12
N PHE A 6 8.66 31.22 33.91
CA PHE A 6 7.94 31.26 32.63
C PHE A 6 8.87 31.54 31.43
N LEU A 7 9.80 32.49 31.54
CA LEU A 7 10.77 32.78 30.47
C LEU A 7 11.78 31.64 30.25
N LYS A 8 12.17 30.93 31.31
CA LYS A 8 13.05 29.75 31.19
C LYS A 8 12.32 28.60 30.51
N ASP A 9 11.07 28.36 30.88
CA ASP A 9 10.24 27.28 30.32
C ASP A 9 9.99 27.50 28.83
N ILE A 10 9.72 28.74 28.40
CA ILE A 10 9.59 29.08 26.98
C ILE A 10 10.91 28.86 26.23
N ALA A 11 12.05 29.30 26.80
CA ALA A 11 13.35 29.15 26.15
C ALA A 11 13.74 27.67 25.98
N ILE A 12 13.48 26.84 26.98
CA ILE A 12 13.72 25.39 26.93
C ILE A 12 12.77 24.71 25.95
N GLY A 13 11.47 25.05 25.99
CA GLY A 13 10.46 24.49 25.09
C GLY A 13 10.73 24.81 23.61
N SER A 14 11.17 26.03 23.32
CA SER A 14 11.54 26.47 21.96
C SER A 14 12.85 25.84 21.47
N LEU A 15 13.81 25.56 22.35
CA LEU A 15 15.00 24.79 22.01
C LEU A 15 14.65 23.32 21.71
N LEU A 16 13.77 22.70 22.49
CA LEU A 16 13.31 21.31 22.27
C LEU A 16 12.58 21.14 20.93
N LEU A 17 11.78 22.13 20.53
CA LEU A 17 11.10 22.15 19.23
C LEU A 17 12.08 22.14 18.05
N ASN A 18 13.23 22.82 18.16
CA ASN A 18 14.24 22.90 17.11
C ASN A 18 15.12 21.64 17.00
N VAL A 19 15.26 20.86 18.08
CA VAL A 19 16.20 19.72 18.11
C VAL A 19 15.50 18.40 17.76
N LYS A 20 14.23 18.20 18.15
CA LYS A 20 13.48 16.94 17.89
C LYS A 20 11.97 17.18 17.69
N PRO A 21 11.54 17.80 16.58
CA PRO A 21 10.12 18.01 16.28
C PRO A 21 9.31 16.70 16.22
N SER A 22 9.97 15.56 15.96
CA SER A 22 9.35 14.23 15.96
C SER A 22 8.89 13.73 17.33
N LEU A 23 9.43 14.25 18.45
CA LEU A 23 8.97 13.90 19.80
C LEU A 23 7.63 14.54 20.16
N LEU A 24 7.26 15.62 19.46
CA LEU A 24 5.99 16.33 19.59
C LEU A 24 5.02 15.99 18.44
N ALA A 25 5.47 15.19 17.47
CA ALA A 25 4.62 14.73 16.39
C ALA A 25 3.61 13.73 16.96
N GLN A 26 2.33 14.14 16.98
CA GLN A 26 1.23 13.22 17.23
C GLN A 26 1.32 12.12 16.16
N GLY A 27 1.40 10.86 16.59
CA GLY A 27 1.46 9.72 15.67
C GLY A 27 0.29 9.81 14.69
N LYS A 28 0.57 9.66 13.39
CA LYS A 28 -0.51 9.60 12.40
C LYS A 28 -1.33 8.34 12.67
N ASN A 29 -2.52 8.51 13.23
CA ASN A 29 -3.48 7.43 13.40
C ASN A 29 -4.14 7.15 12.05
N TYR A 30 -3.81 6.00 11.48
CA TYR A 30 -4.46 5.50 10.27
C TYR A 30 -5.48 4.43 10.67
N PRO A 31 -6.58 4.27 9.91
CA PRO A 31 -7.52 3.20 10.18
C PRO A 31 -6.88 1.83 9.96
N ASP A 32 -7.37 0.82 10.68
CA ASP A 32 -7.01 -0.59 10.47
C ASP A 32 -7.73 -1.20 9.26
N LEU A 33 -8.88 -0.63 8.89
CA LEU A 33 -9.72 -1.08 7.78
C LEU A 33 -10.23 0.13 6.98
N ALA A 34 -10.14 0.06 5.65
CA ALA A 34 -10.75 1.02 4.74
C ALA A 34 -11.77 0.30 3.85
N LEU A 35 -12.98 0.84 3.77
CA LEU A 35 -14.05 0.37 2.89
C LEU A 35 -14.36 1.44 1.84
N ILE A 36 -14.08 1.13 0.58
CA ILE A 36 -14.36 2.00 -0.56
C ILE A 36 -15.35 1.28 -1.49
N GLN A 37 -16.35 2.00 -2.02
CA GLN A 37 -17.39 1.46 -2.90
C GLN A 37 -17.43 2.21 -4.22
N GLY A 38 -17.72 1.50 -5.31
CA GLY A 38 -17.77 2.02 -6.66
C GLY A 38 -17.52 0.93 -7.69
N ASP A 39 -17.33 1.31 -8.96
CA ASP A 39 -17.28 0.36 -10.06
C ASP A 39 -15.87 0.14 -10.65
N SER A 40 -14.94 1.08 -10.43
CA SER A 40 -13.60 1.03 -11.04
C SER A 40 -12.60 0.35 -10.10
N PRO A 41 -12.13 -0.88 -10.39
CA PRO A 41 -11.20 -1.58 -9.50
C PRO A 41 -9.90 -0.79 -9.27
N THR A 42 -9.44 -0.06 -10.29
CA THR A 42 -8.26 0.80 -10.20
C THR A 42 -8.46 1.98 -9.24
N GLN A 43 -9.56 2.71 -9.34
CA GLN A 43 -9.82 3.86 -8.46
C GLN A 43 -10.01 3.39 -7.02
N LEU A 44 -10.83 2.34 -6.81
CA LEU A 44 -11.07 1.75 -5.50
C LEU A 44 -9.78 1.30 -4.82
N THR A 45 -8.87 0.67 -5.56
CA THR A 45 -7.57 0.22 -5.01
C THR A 45 -6.72 1.41 -4.57
N LYS A 46 -6.66 2.48 -5.37
CA LYS A 46 -5.89 3.69 -5.04
C LYS A 46 -6.44 4.38 -3.79
N GLU A 47 -7.75 4.55 -3.74
CA GLU A 47 -8.44 5.19 -2.60
C GLU A 47 -8.30 4.37 -1.33
N ALA A 48 -8.44 3.04 -1.41
CA ALA A 48 -8.27 2.16 -0.26
C ALA A 48 -6.84 2.26 0.31
N ILE A 49 -5.82 2.22 -0.54
CA ILE A 49 -4.42 2.37 -0.10
C ILE A 49 -4.16 3.78 0.44
N ALA A 50 -4.72 4.82 -0.18
CA ALA A 50 -4.58 6.19 0.31
C ALA A 50 -5.21 6.38 1.69
N ALA A 51 -6.42 5.85 1.91
CA ALA A 51 -7.10 5.87 3.20
C ALA A 51 -6.31 5.14 4.31
N LEU A 52 -5.58 4.09 3.95
CA LEU A 52 -4.68 3.35 4.85
C LEU A 52 -3.33 4.07 5.10
N GLY A 53 -3.15 5.30 4.62
CA GLY A 53 -1.92 6.08 4.82
C GLY A 53 -0.94 6.05 3.65
N GLY A 54 -1.36 5.49 2.51
CA GLY A 54 -0.59 5.45 1.27
C GLY A 54 0.44 4.32 1.23
N MET A 55 0.91 4.00 0.02
CA MET A 55 1.77 2.83 -0.19
C MET A 55 3.13 2.95 0.52
N LYS A 56 3.65 4.18 0.69
CA LYS A 56 4.90 4.46 1.43
C LYS A 56 4.84 4.11 2.92
N ARG A 57 3.66 3.82 3.47
CA ARG A 57 3.51 3.26 4.82
C ARG A 57 4.00 1.80 4.87
N PHE A 58 3.89 1.06 3.77
CA PHE A 58 4.16 -0.37 3.69
C PHE A 58 5.45 -0.70 2.93
N ILE A 59 5.90 0.20 2.06
CA ILE A 59 7.03 -0.02 1.15
C ILE A 59 8.05 1.09 1.31
N SER A 60 9.30 0.67 1.44
CA SER A 60 10.49 1.52 1.45
C SER A 60 11.22 1.49 0.09
N LYS A 61 12.01 2.53 -0.17
CA LYS A 61 12.84 2.61 -1.37
C LYS A 61 13.83 1.44 -1.40
N GLY A 62 13.84 0.69 -2.49
CA GLY A 62 14.74 -0.46 -2.69
C GLY A 62 14.13 -1.81 -2.34
N ASP A 63 12.91 -1.86 -1.79
CA ASP A 63 12.28 -3.10 -1.36
C ASP A 63 12.04 -4.07 -2.52
N VAL A 64 12.17 -5.36 -2.22
CA VAL A 64 11.70 -6.44 -3.08
C VAL A 64 10.37 -6.92 -2.52
N VAL A 65 9.30 -6.62 -3.24
CA VAL A 65 7.92 -6.80 -2.77
C VAL A 65 7.29 -8.03 -3.41
N LEU A 66 6.60 -8.84 -2.63
CA LEU A 66 5.77 -9.94 -3.12
C LEU A 66 4.30 -9.52 -3.09
N VAL A 67 3.64 -9.49 -4.26
CA VAL A 67 2.19 -9.37 -4.36
C VAL A 67 1.63 -10.78 -4.54
N LYS A 68 0.83 -11.24 -3.57
CA LYS A 68 0.23 -12.58 -3.56
C LYS A 68 -1.29 -12.54 -3.83
N PRO A 69 -1.72 -12.40 -5.09
CA PRO A 69 -3.15 -12.44 -5.42
C PRO A 69 -3.71 -13.86 -5.28
N ASN A 70 -5.03 -14.00 -5.35
CA ASN A 70 -5.68 -15.30 -5.56
C ASN A 70 -5.68 -15.60 -7.08
N ILE A 71 -4.88 -16.59 -7.49
CA ILE A 71 -4.79 -17.15 -8.85
C ILE A 71 -5.15 -18.65 -8.82
N GLY A 72 -6.00 -19.07 -7.87
CA GLY A 72 -6.25 -20.47 -7.56
C GLY A 72 -6.90 -21.29 -8.68
N TRP A 73 -7.69 -20.62 -9.52
CA TRP A 73 -8.67 -21.29 -10.37
C TRP A 73 -8.44 -21.03 -11.85
N ASP A 74 -8.73 -22.03 -12.69
CA ASP A 74 -8.61 -21.90 -14.14
C ASP A 74 -9.82 -21.19 -14.76
N ARG A 75 -10.02 -19.93 -14.37
CA ARG A 75 -11.20 -19.12 -14.67
C ARG A 75 -10.80 -17.79 -15.30
N THR A 76 -11.69 -17.27 -16.14
CA THR A 76 -11.53 -15.96 -16.77
C THR A 76 -11.91 -14.83 -15.81
N PRO A 77 -11.46 -13.57 -16.04
CA PRO A 77 -11.84 -12.43 -15.20
C PRO A 77 -13.35 -12.26 -15.04
N LYS A 78 -14.12 -12.50 -16.12
CA LYS A 78 -15.59 -12.40 -16.12
C LYS A 78 -16.27 -13.34 -15.12
N GLN A 79 -15.62 -14.45 -14.76
CA GLN A 79 -16.13 -15.43 -13.80
C GLN A 79 -15.81 -15.09 -12.35
N ALA A 80 -14.96 -14.08 -12.09
CA ALA A 80 -14.67 -13.53 -10.77
C ALA A 80 -14.22 -14.53 -9.67
N ALA A 81 -13.64 -15.68 -10.06
CA ALA A 81 -13.13 -16.67 -9.09
C ALA A 81 -11.72 -16.32 -8.56
N CYS A 82 -10.96 -15.51 -9.30
CA CYS A 82 -9.62 -15.04 -8.95
C CYS A 82 -9.66 -13.53 -8.65
N THR A 83 -8.59 -13.00 -8.04
CA THR A 83 -8.46 -11.55 -7.83
C THR A 83 -8.58 -10.81 -9.17
N ASN A 84 -9.26 -9.67 -9.17
CA ASN A 84 -9.40 -8.86 -10.38
C ASN A 84 -8.00 -8.40 -10.89
N PRO A 85 -7.65 -8.63 -12.18
CA PRO A 85 -6.35 -8.25 -12.72
C PRO A 85 -6.00 -6.77 -12.60
N ASP A 86 -6.99 -5.87 -12.66
CA ASP A 86 -6.77 -4.43 -12.56
C ASP A 86 -6.39 -4.01 -11.13
N VAL A 87 -6.88 -4.72 -10.11
CA VAL A 87 -6.44 -4.55 -8.72
C VAL A 87 -4.96 -4.92 -8.61
N VAL A 88 -4.56 -6.06 -9.18
CA VAL A 88 -3.18 -6.53 -9.15
C VAL A 88 -2.25 -5.55 -9.86
N LYS A 89 -2.60 -5.11 -11.09
CA LYS A 89 -1.83 -4.11 -11.84
C LYS A 89 -1.68 -2.81 -11.04
N THR A 90 -2.77 -2.33 -10.46
CA THR A 90 -2.77 -1.08 -9.70
C THR A 90 -1.87 -1.18 -8.46
N LEU A 91 -1.90 -2.30 -7.74
CA LEU A 91 -1.01 -2.53 -6.60
C LEU A 91 0.47 -2.56 -7.02
N ILE A 92 0.80 -3.22 -8.13
CA ILE A 92 2.19 -3.27 -8.63
C ILE A 92 2.70 -1.85 -8.94
N ASN A 93 1.90 -1.04 -9.65
CA ASN A 93 2.26 0.34 -9.96
C ASN A 93 2.49 1.15 -8.68
N LEU A 94 1.57 1.05 -7.71
CA LEU A 94 1.72 1.74 -6.42
C LEU A 94 2.99 1.31 -5.67
N CYS A 95 3.39 0.03 -5.78
CA CYS A 95 4.64 -0.44 -5.19
C CYS A 95 5.87 0.22 -5.83
N PHE A 96 5.90 0.31 -7.17
CA PHE A 96 6.98 0.99 -7.88
C PHE A 96 6.99 2.49 -7.61
N ASP A 97 5.83 3.15 -7.59
CA ASP A 97 5.70 4.57 -7.23
C ASP A 97 6.18 4.85 -5.80
N ALA A 98 6.04 3.88 -4.89
CA ALA A 98 6.58 3.96 -3.53
C ALA A 98 8.11 3.75 -3.46
N GLY A 99 8.73 3.25 -4.54
CA GLY A 99 10.17 3.07 -4.66
C GLY A 99 10.65 1.62 -4.56
N ALA A 100 9.76 0.62 -4.69
CA ALA A 100 10.17 -0.78 -4.75
C ALA A 100 11.18 -0.99 -5.89
N LYS A 101 12.24 -1.76 -5.62
CA LYS A 101 13.22 -2.17 -6.63
C LYS A 101 12.67 -3.25 -7.55
N GLN A 102 11.89 -4.16 -6.97
CA GLN A 102 11.32 -5.30 -7.69
C GLN A 102 9.99 -5.68 -7.08
N VAL A 103 9.01 -5.97 -7.93
CA VAL A 103 7.72 -6.55 -7.52
C VAL A 103 7.59 -7.93 -8.15
N LYS A 104 7.38 -8.95 -7.32
CA LYS A 104 7.15 -10.33 -7.74
C LYS A 104 5.68 -10.66 -7.53
N VAL A 105 5.05 -11.26 -8.53
CA VAL A 105 3.65 -11.70 -8.45
C VAL A 105 3.62 -13.22 -8.49
N MET A 106 3.12 -13.84 -7.42
CA MET A 106 2.96 -15.29 -7.40
C MET A 106 1.83 -15.72 -6.47
N ASP A 107 1.35 -16.93 -6.72
CA ASP A 107 0.41 -17.67 -5.89
C ASP A 107 0.69 -19.17 -6.04
N ASN A 108 0.08 -19.99 -5.18
CA ASN A 108 0.10 -21.45 -5.25
C ASN A 108 -1.28 -21.98 -5.70
N PRO A 109 -1.53 -22.17 -7.00
CA PRO A 109 -2.87 -22.43 -7.50
C PRO A 109 -3.37 -23.86 -7.20
N CYS A 110 -4.69 -24.02 -7.08
CA CYS A 110 -5.34 -25.33 -6.99
C CYS A 110 -5.36 -26.06 -8.34
N ASN A 111 -5.56 -25.31 -9.43
CA ASN A 111 -5.50 -25.82 -10.81
C ASN A 111 -4.07 -25.69 -11.38
N PRO A 112 -3.77 -26.31 -12.54
CA PRO A 112 -2.43 -26.20 -13.15
C PRO A 112 -1.98 -24.75 -13.38
N ALA A 113 -0.88 -24.35 -12.72
CA ALA A 113 -0.43 -22.96 -12.66
C ALA A 113 -0.23 -22.30 -14.04
N ARG A 114 0.31 -23.03 -15.02
CA ARG A 114 0.50 -22.52 -16.40
C ARG A 114 -0.81 -22.02 -17.02
N ARG A 115 -1.95 -22.60 -16.65
CA ARG A 115 -3.27 -22.19 -17.14
C ARG A 115 -3.85 -21.05 -16.30
N THR A 116 -3.82 -21.17 -14.97
CA THR A 116 -4.48 -20.20 -14.08
C THR A 116 -3.87 -18.80 -14.21
N TYR A 117 -2.55 -18.69 -14.31
CA TYR A 117 -1.85 -17.40 -14.48
C TYR A 117 -2.26 -16.69 -15.77
N VAL A 118 -2.41 -17.44 -16.86
CA VAL A 118 -2.81 -16.90 -18.17
C VAL A 118 -4.30 -16.57 -18.17
N ARG A 119 -5.15 -17.51 -17.78
CA ARG A 119 -6.61 -17.40 -17.93
C ARG A 119 -7.24 -16.44 -16.94
N SER A 120 -6.67 -16.29 -15.74
CA SER A 120 -7.08 -15.23 -14.80
C SER A 120 -6.81 -13.82 -15.33
N GLY A 121 -5.97 -13.66 -16.36
CA GLY A 121 -5.53 -12.35 -16.88
C GLY A 121 -4.45 -11.69 -16.01
N ILE A 122 -4.15 -12.23 -14.83
CA ILE A 122 -3.19 -11.64 -13.88
C ILE A 122 -1.76 -11.64 -14.44
N GLN A 123 -1.35 -12.68 -15.18
CA GLN A 123 -0.03 -12.67 -15.82
C GLN A 123 0.13 -11.52 -16.81
N ALA A 124 -0.90 -11.27 -17.63
CA ALA A 124 -0.87 -10.19 -18.61
C ALA A 124 -0.90 -8.82 -17.92
N ALA A 125 -1.70 -8.67 -16.87
CA ALA A 125 -1.77 -7.45 -16.07
C ALA A 125 -0.44 -7.14 -15.38
N ALA A 126 0.20 -8.14 -14.75
CA ALA A 126 1.49 -7.99 -14.09
C ALA A 126 2.62 -7.63 -15.05
N LYS A 127 2.62 -8.18 -16.28
CA LYS A 127 3.62 -7.85 -17.31
C LYS A 127 3.43 -6.45 -17.92
N LYS A 128 2.24 -5.86 -17.80
CA LYS A 128 1.89 -4.53 -18.31
C LYS A 128 1.98 -3.42 -17.24
N ALA A 129 2.21 -3.80 -16.00
CA ALA A 129 2.45 -2.90 -14.88
C ALA A 129 3.89 -2.38 -15.01
#